data_AF-A0A0L1KP11-F1
#
_entry.id   AF-A0A0L1KP11-F1
#
_cell.length_a   1.000
_cell.length_b   1.000
_cell.length_c   1.000
_cell.angle_alpha   90.00
_cell.angle_beta   90.00
_cell.angle_gamma   90.00
#
_symmetry.space_group_name_H-M   'P 1'
#
loop_
_entity.id
_entity.type
_entity.pdbx_description
1 polymer ?
#
loop_
_entity_poly.entity_id
_entity_poly.type
_entity_poly.pdbx_seq_one_letter_code
_entity_poly.pdbx_strand_id
1 'polypeptide(L)'
;MFANLLTTATRRISASHRQIIKCPVKGGEKLTPSALGVYLKKNYKNAAKGGKSSMKVLSTLREQFKTLSQSQLAKYTAVAKANVRKAAARRAVFKQAQMSGYILFVQRNYAKVAKTIKAQPKDMAPMAAKVLSKQWKAQGSSGRAKYNAAAERIRTTAIQQRDRMIAKYSA
;
A
#
# COMPACT_ATOMS: atom_id res chain seq x y z
N MET A 1 -9.89 -2.86 33.74
CA MET A 1 -8.67 -3.66 33.43
C MET A 1 -8.53 -4.04 31.94
N PHE A 2 -8.98 -3.20 30.98
CA PHE A 2 -8.75 -3.41 29.53
C PHE A 2 -7.73 -2.43 28.92
N ALA A 3 -7.23 -1.47 29.70
CA ALA A 3 -6.30 -0.44 29.22
C ALA A 3 -4.82 -0.88 29.27
N ASN A 4 -4.46 -1.88 30.10
CA ASN A 4 -3.06 -2.28 30.30
C ASN A 4 -2.65 -3.57 29.54
N LEU A 5 -3.58 -4.22 28.84
CA LEU A 5 -3.25 -5.30 27.88
C LEU A 5 -2.78 -4.77 26.51
N LEU A 6 -2.82 -3.44 26.31
CA LEU A 6 -2.41 -2.77 25.07
C LEU A 6 -1.00 -2.17 25.13
N THR A 7 -0.31 -2.21 26.28
CA THR A 7 0.94 -1.45 26.48
C THR A 7 2.18 -2.28 26.82
N THR A 8 2.06 -3.59 27.09
CA THR A 8 3.22 -4.41 27.53
C THR A 8 3.60 -5.59 26.62
N ALA A 9 2.78 -5.98 25.63
CA ALA A 9 3.07 -7.13 24.77
C ALA A 9 3.67 -6.80 23.37
N THR A 10 4.00 -5.54 23.07
CA THR A 10 4.52 -5.16 21.73
C THR A 10 5.98 -4.68 21.69
N ARG A 11 6.73 -4.78 22.80
CA ARG A 11 8.20 -4.68 22.76
C ARG A 11 8.80 -5.99 22.24
N ARG A 12 8.64 -6.27 20.95
CA ARG A 12 9.48 -7.15 20.08
C ARG A 12 8.86 -7.48 18.71
N ILE A 13 7.70 -6.94 18.36
CA ILE A 13 7.26 -6.95 16.95
C ILE A 13 7.98 -5.79 16.26
N SER A 14 9.12 -6.13 15.67
CA SER A 14 10.14 -5.25 15.07
C SER A 14 9.61 -3.91 14.54
N ALA A 15 10.41 -2.86 14.77
CA ALA A 15 10.29 -1.52 14.20
C ALA A 15 10.19 -1.45 12.65
N SER A 16 10.10 -2.60 11.95
CA SER A 16 9.92 -2.70 10.51
C SER A 16 8.49 -2.44 10.02
N HIS A 17 7.46 -2.69 10.84
CA HIS A 17 6.06 -2.72 10.34
C HIS A 17 5.44 -1.34 10.10
N ARG A 18 5.86 -0.29 10.83
CA ARG A 18 5.31 1.07 10.67
C ARG A 18 5.87 1.84 9.46
N GLN A 19 6.90 1.31 8.79
CA GLN A 19 7.46 1.93 7.57
C GLN A 19 6.78 1.45 6.27
N ILE A 20 5.87 0.46 6.31
CA ILE A 20 5.39 -0.25 5.11
C ILE A 20 4.18 0.43 4.43
N ILE A 21 3.52 1.39 5.09
CA ILE A 21 2.29 2.04 4.58
C ILE A 21 2.58 3.13 3.52
N LYS A 22 3.85 3.41 3.25
CA LYS A 22 4.32 3.87 1.95
C LYS A 22 5.22 2.72 1.50
N CYS A 23 4.94 1.99 0.43
CA CYS A 23 5.66 0.74 0.14
C CYS A 23 6.84 0.97 -0.84
N PRO A 24 8.03 1.41 -0.40
CA PRO A 24 9.24 0.70 -0.75
C PRO A 24 9.29 -0.56 0.13
N VAL A 25 9.46 -1.72 -0.49
CA VAL A 25 10.11 -2.84 0.21
C VAL A 25 11.40 -2.26 0.80
N LYS A 26 11.77 -2.55 2.05
CA LYS A 26 13.06 -2.07 2.60
C LYS A 26 14.17 -2.59 1.69
N GLY A 27 15.00 -1.70 1.14
CA GLY A 27 16.01 -2.01 0.10
C GLY A 27 15.45 -2.16 -1.34
N GLY A 28 14.13 -2.12 -1.51
CA GLY A 28 13.48 -2.25 -2.81
C GLY A 28 13.56 -1.01 -3.69
N GLU A 29 13.47 -1.27 -5.00
CA GLU A 29 13.44 -0.22 -6.01
C GLU A 29 12.34 0.79 -5.68
N LYS A 30 12.75 2.03 -5.38
CA LYS A 30 11.86 3.17 -5.17
C LYS A 30 11.20 3.52 -6.52
N LEU A 31 9.91 3.17 -6.62
CA LEU A 31 9.06 3.45 -7.78
C LEU A 31 8.49 4.86 -7.67
N THR A 32 8.81 5.71 -8.64
CA THR A 32 8.30 7.09 -8.66
C THR A 32 6.98 7.15 -9.44
N PRO A 33 5.86 7.57 -8.81
CA PRO A 33 4.54 7.53 -9.43
C PRO A 33 4.18 8.77 -10.26
N SER A 34 5.02 9.81 -10.27
CA SER A 34 4.79 11.04 -11.03
C SER A 34 5.81 11.19 -12.17
N ALA A 35 5.35 11.76 -13.30
CA ALA A 35 6.22 12.02 -14.46
C ALA A 35 7.40 12.93 -14.09
N LEU A 36 7.14 14.01 -13.35
CA LEU A 36 8.17 14.90 -12.81
C LEU A 36 9.19 14.12 -11.96
N GLY A 37 8.73 13.26 -11.05
CA GLY A 37 9.64 12.52 -10.20
C GLY A 37 10.48 11.48 -10.96
N VAL A 38 9.95 10.88 -12.03
CA VAL A 38 10.72 10.02 -12.94
C VAL A 38 11.78 10.84 -13.68
N TYR A 39 11.41 12.02 -14.18
CA TYR A 39 12.32 12.95 -14.84
C TYR A 39 13.46 13.39 -13.90
N LEU A 40 13.13 13.83 -12.69
CA LEU A 40 14.13 14.23 -11.68
C LEU A 40 15.09 13.06 -11.38
N LYS A 41 14.56 11.86 -11.10
CA LYS A 41 15.39 10.67 -10.80
C LYS A 41 16.36 10.36 -11.95
N LYS A 42 15.94 10.50 -13.20
CA LYS A 42 16.76 10.20 -14.38
C LYS A 42 17.87 11.24 -14.62
N ASN A 43 17.57 12.52 -14.38
CA ASN A 43 18.45 13.62 -14.78
C ASN A 43 19.29 14.20 -13.64
N TYR A 44 18.93 13.92 -12.38
CA TYR A 44 19.58 14.50 -11.20
C TYR A 44 21.09 14.24 -11.13
N LYS A 45 21.53 12.99 -11.33
CA LYS A 45 22.97 12.64 -11.22
C LYS A 45 23.83 13.46 -12.19
N ASN A 46 23.34 13.69 -13.40
CA ASN A 46 24.05 14.48 -14.40
C ASN A 46 23.99 15.98 -14.08
N ALA A 47 22.83 16.48 -13.64
CA ALA A 47 22.67 17.88 -13.28
C ALA A 47 23.43 18.29 -12.00
N ALA A 48 23.68 17.34 -11.10
CA ALA A 48 24.42 17.54 -9.85
C ALA A 48 25.95 17.39 -10.00
N LYS A 49 26.47 17.07 -11.19
CA LYS A 49 27.92 17.00 -11.42
C LYS A 49 28.58 18.35 -11.08
N GLY A 50 29.72 18.31 -10.38
CA GLY A 50 30.49 19.49 -10.01
C GLY A 50 30.04 20.21 -8.72
N GLY A 51 29.40 19.52 -7.77
CA GLY A 51 29.16 20.06 -6.43
C GLY A 51 28.07 21.13 -6.32
N LYS A 52 27.18 21.22 -7.32
CA LYS A 52 26.07 22.19 -7.30
C LYS A 52 25.13 21.93 -6.11
N SER A 53 24.64 23.03 -5.51
CA SER A 53 23.62 22.97 -4.46
C SER A 53 22.39 22.16 -4.93
N SER A 54 21.98 21.19 -4.12
CA SER A 54 20.88 20.28 -4.41
C SER A 54 19.57 21.02 -4.73
N MET A 55 19.29 22.11 -4.02
CA MET A 55 18.10 22.94 -4.22
C MET A 55 18.12 23.65 -5.57
N LYS A 56 19.27 24.20 -5.98
CA LYS A 56 19.44 24.83 -7.29
C LYS A 56 19.24 23.80 -8.41
N VAL A 57 19.85 22.62 -8.28
CA VAL A 57 19.70 21.52 -9.25
C VAL A 57 18.23 21.12 -9.41
N LEU A 58 17.51 20.95 -8.30
CA LEU A 58 16.08 20.58 -8.33
C LEU A 58 15.21 21.67 -8.96
N SER A 59 15.49 22.94 -8.65
CA SER A 59 14.78 24.08 -9.25
C SER A 59 14.99 24.12 -10.77
N THR A 60 16.24 24.04 -11.24
CA THR A 60 16.55 24.02 -12.68
C THR A 60 15.85 22.87 -13.40
N LEU A 61 15.88 21.66 -12.83
CA LEU A 61 15.22 20.51 -13.43
C LEU A 61 13.68 20.64 -13.46
N ARG A 62 13.07 21.34 -12.48
CA ARG A 62 11.62 21.61 -12.51
C ARG A 62 11.25 22.56 -13.63
N GLU A 63 12.05 23.60 -13.87
CA GLU A 63 11.81 24.51 -14.99
C GLU A 63 12.02 23.80 -16.34
N GLN A 64 13.09 23.01 -16.47
CA GLN A 64 13.31 22.17 -17.67
C GLN A 64 12.18 21.17 -17.90
N PHE A 65 11.53 20.67 -16.84
CA PHE A 65 10.39 19.77 -16.98
C PHE A 65 9.17 20.47 -17.59
N LYS A 66 8.94 21.74 -17.26
CA LYS A 66 7.81 22.52 -17.79
C LYS A 66 7.97 22.82 -19.29
N THR A 67 9.20 22.88 -19.78
CA THR A 67 9.50 23.17 -21.20
C THR A 67 9.58 21.91 -22.06
N LEU A 68 9.34 20.72 -21.50
CA LEU A 68 9.35 19.47 -22.28
C LEU A 68 8.25 19.45 -23.33
N SER A 69 8.59 18.93 -24.51
CA SER A 69 7.59 18.66 -25.54
C SER A 69 6.62 17.56 -25.08
N GLN A 70 5.42 17.53 -25.66
CA GLN A 70 4.39 16.54 -25.33
C GLN A 70 4.88 15.10 -25.56
N SER A 71 5.68 14.87 -26.61
CA SER A 71 6.35 13.60 -26.89
C SER A 71 7.29 13.18 -25.76
N GLN A 72 8.10 14.11 -25.24
CA GLN A 72 9.01 13.84 -24.13
C GLN A 72 8.24 13.58 -22.83
N LEU A 73 7.20 14.37 -22.55
CA LEU A 73 6.34 14.22 -21.39
C LEU A 73 5.61 12.86 -21.39
N ALA A 74 5.17 12.39 -22.55
CA ALA A 74 4.51 11.10 -22.72
C ALA A 74 5.41 9.93 -22.27
N LYS A 75 6.72 9.98 -22.59
CA LYS A 75 7.70 8.97 -22.15
C LYS A 75 7.77 8.85 -20.63
N TYR A 76 7.89 9.98 -19.93
CA TYR A 76 7.93 9.99 -18.46
C TYR A 76 6.59 9.59 -17.82
N THR A 77 5.48 9.99 -18.44
CA THR A 77 4.12 9.63 -18.00
C THR A 77 3.86 8.13 -18.12
N ALA A 78 4.30 7.49 -19.21
CA ALA A 78 4.17 6.05 -19.40
C ALA A 78 4.92 5.28 -18.30
N VAL A 79 6.16 5.67 -18.00
CA VAL A 79 6.95 5.08 -16.91
C VAL A 79 6.27 5.29 -15.55
N ALA A 80 5.77 6.50 -15.29
CA ALA A 80 5.06 6.80 -14.05
C ALA A 80 3.80 5.92 -13.88
N LYS A 81 2.99 5.75 -14.93
CA LYS A 81 1.83 4.86 -14.92
C LYS A 81 2.22 3.40 -14.68
N ALA A 82 3.29 2.92 -15.33
CA ALA A 82 3.82 1.57 -15.10
C ALA A 82 4.29 1.39 -13.64
N ASN A 83 4.95 2.39 -13.07
CA ASN A 83 5.37 2.41 -11.67
C ASN A 83 4.18 2.36 -10.71
N VAL A 84 3.11 3.10 -10.99
CA VAL A 84 1.86 3.04 -10.20
C VAL A 84 1.28 1.63 -10.21
N ARG A 85 1.18 0.99 -11.38
CA ARG A 85 0.67 -0.39 -11.50
C ARG A 85 1.55 -1.38 -10.73
N LYS A 86 2.87 -1.29 -10.88
CA LYS A 86 3.84 -2.13 -10.12
C LYS A 86 3.69 -1.91 -8.62
N ALA A 87 3.56 -0.67 -8.17
CA ALA A 87 3.39 -0.36 -6.75
C ALA A 87 2.05 -0.88 -6.21
N ALA A 88 0.96 -0.78 -6.99
CA ALA A 88 -0.33 -1.33 -6.63
C ALA A 88 -0.30 -2.86 -6.52
N ALA A 89 0.35 -3.54 -7.47
CA ALA A 89 0.54 -4.99 -7.45
C ALA A 89 1.35 -5.42 -6.20
N ARG A 90 2.45 -4.74 -5.89
CA ARG A 90 3.22 -4.98 -4.66
C ARG A 90 2.33 -4.85 -3.42
N ARG A 91 1.58 -3.74 -3.29
CA ARG A 91 0.67 -3.51 -2.15
C ARG A 91 -0.41 -4.59 -2.05
N ALA A 92 -0.93 -5.10 -3.17
CA ALA A 92 -1.94 -6.15 -3.17
C ALA A 92 -1.40 -7.43 -2.51
N VAL A 93 -0.17 -7.83 -2.84
CA VAL A 93 0.49 -8.99 -2.22
C VAL A 93 0.63 -8.80 -0.71
N PHE A 94 1.10 -7.64 -0.24
CA PHE A 94 1.20 -7.38 1.21
C PHE A 94 -0.15 -7.40 1.92
N LYS A 95 -1.20 -6.83 1.30
CA LYS A 95 -2.58 -6.88 1.85
C LYS A 95 -3.08 -8.32 1.95
N GLN A 96 -2.84 -9.14 0.93
CA GLN A 96 -3.22 -10.55 0.92
C GLN A 96 -2.42 -11.37 1.93
N ALA A 97 -1.13 -11.06 2.15
CA ALA A 97 -0.30 -11.71 3.15
C ALA A 97 -0.73 -11.40 4.60
N GLN A 98 -1.55 -10.36 4.79
CA GLN A 98 -2.18 -9.99 6.07
C GLN A 98 -3.68 -10.36 6.12
N MET A 99 -4.18 -11.09 5.12
CA MET A 99 -5.58 -11.46 5.05
C MET A 99 -5.98 -12.31 6.27
N SER A 100 -7.02 -11.87 6.99
CA SER A 100 -7.67 -12.64 8.04
C SER A 100 -9.09 -13.00 7.62
N GLY A 101 -9.70 -13.99 8.28
CA GLY A 101 -11.09 -14.33 8.00
C GLY A 101 -12.04 -13.15 8.17
N TYR A 102 -11.80 -12.28 9.16
CA TYR A 102 -12.57 -11.06 9.35
C TYR A 102 -12.40 -10.08 8.18
N ILE A 103 -11.16 -9.85 7.72
CA ILE A 103 -10.90 -8.95 6.57
C ILE A 103 -11.59 -9.50 5.31
N LEU A 104 -11.49 -10.81 5.08
CA LEU A 104 -12.14 -11.46 3.93
C LEU A 104 -13.67 -11.38 4.04
N PHE A 105 -14.23 -11.55 5.23
CA PHE A 105 -15.65 -11.37 5.50
C PHE A 105 -16.10 -9.94 5.18
N VAL A 106 -15.40 -8.93 5.68
CA VAL A 106 -15.70 -7.52 5.41
C VAL A 106 -15.62 -7.25 3.92
N GLN A 107 -14.54 -7.68 3.25
CA GLN A 107 -14.35 -7.47 1.81
C GLN A 107 -15.50 -8.03 0.96
N ARG A 108 -16.02 -9.21 1.32
CA ARG A 108 -17.10 -9.87 0.57
C ARG A 108 -18.49 -9.30 0.86
N ASN A 109 -18.71 -8.73 2.05
CA ASN A 109 -20.03 -8.29 2.49
C ASN A 109 -20.21 -6.76 2.51
N TYR A 110 -19.13 -5.99 2.37
CA TYR A 110 -19.18 -4.53 2.51
C TYR A 110 -20.17 -3.88 1.54
N ALA A 111 -20.11 -4.19 0.24
CA ALA A 111 -21.00 -3.57 -0.74
C ALA A 111 -22.49 -3.86 -0.46
N LYS A 112 -22.80 -5.06 0.03
CA LYS A 112 -24.18 -5.43 0.41
C LYS A 112 -24.65 -4.62 1.62
N VAL A 113 -23.83 -4.49 2.65
CA VAL A 113 -24.16 -3.74 3.88
C VAL A 113 -24.17 -2.23 3.64
N ALA A 114 -23.24 -1.71 2.83
CA ALA A 114 -23.18 -0.28 2.52
C ALA A 114 -24.45 0.20 1.80
N LYS A 115 -25.02 -0.61 0.91
CA LYS A 115 -26.29 -0.30 0.21
C LYS A 115 -27.49 -0.17 1.15
N THR A 116 -27.48 -0.83 2.31
CA THR A 116 -28.60 -0.78 3.27
C THR A 116 -28.50 0.40 4.23
N ILE A 117 -27.39 1.14 4.23
CA ILE A 117 -27.14 2.24 5.16
C ILE A 117 -27.59 3.56 4.52
N LYS A 118 -28.58 4.20 5.15
CA LYS A 118 -29.00 5.56 4.81
C LYS A 118 -28.23 6.55 5.69
N ALA A 119 -27.06 6.98 5.24
CA ALA A 119 -26.21 7.96 5.95
C ALA A 119 -25.43 8.83 4.96
N GLN A 120 -24.90 9.97 5.43
CA GLN A 120 -24.00 10.78 4.62
C GLN A 120 -22.74 9.96 4.24
N PRO A 121 -22.10 10.22 3.08
CA PRO A 121 -20.95 9.44 2.61
C PRO A 121 -19.83 9.28 3.64
N LYS A 122 -19.57 10.32 4.45
CA LYS A 122 -18.56 10.31 5.53
C LYS A 122 -18.90 9.33 6.66
N ASP A 123 -20.18 9.06 6.90
CA ASP A 123 -20.68 8.24 8.00
C ASP A 123 -21.00 6.80 7.56
N MET A 124 -21.08 6.54 6.25
CA MET A 124 -21.43 5.24 5.70
C MET A 124 -20.40 4.15 6.06
N ALA A 125 -19.11 4.42 5.89
CA ALA A 125 -18.04 3.47 6.18
C ALA A 125 -17.99 3.04 7.66
N PRO A 126 -17.99 3.96 8.65
CA PRO A 126 -18.01 3.56 10.06
C PRO A 126 -19.29 2.83 10.46
N MET A 127 -20.45 3.18 9.90
CA MET A 127 -21.71 2.45 10.14
C MET A 127 -21.66 1.03 9.55
N ALA A 128 -21.15 0.88 8.32
CA ALA A 128 -20.98 -0.42 7.68
C ALA A 128 -20.04 -1.33 8.49
N ALA A 129 -18.95 -0.77 9.00
CA ALA A 129 -18.02 -1.50 9.86
C ALA A 129 -18.69 -1.99 11.16
N LYS A 130 -19.54 -1.16 11.80
CA LYS A 130 -20.30 -1.56 13.00
C LYS A 130 -21.25 -2.72 12.70
N VAL A 131 -22.01 -2.64 11.61
CA VAL A 131 -22.95 -3.71 11.19
C VAL A 131 -22.20 -5.01 10.89
N LEU A 132 -21.13 -4.94 10.10
CA LEU A 132 -20.30 -6.10 9.75
C LEU A 132 -19.66 -6.73 10.98
N SER A 133 -19.20 -5.93 11.96
CA SER A 133 -18.64 -6.44 13.21
C SER A 133 -19.68 -7.24 14.01
N LYS A 134 -20.93 -6.76 14.08
CA LYS A 134 -22.03 -7.50 14.72
C LYS A 134 -22.34 -8.79 13.98
N GLN A 135 -22.43 -8.75 12.64
CA GLN A 135 -22.68 -9.94 11.82
C GLN A 135 -21.57 -10.99 11.97
N TRP A 136 -20.31 -10.57 11.99
CA TRP A 136 -19.18 -11.46 12.23
C TRP A 136 -19.26 -12.13 13.60
N LYS A 137 -19.63 -11.36 14.64
CA LYS A 137 -19.83 -11.91 15.98
C LYS A 137 -20.94 -12.96 16.01
N ALA A 138 -22.08 -12.67 15.39
CA ALA A 138 -23.25 -13.55 15.35
C ALA A 138 -23.01 -14.89 14.63
N GLN A 139 -22.06 -14.98 13.69
CA GLN A 139 -21.77 -16.22 12.95
C GLN A 139 -21.22 -17.38 13.81
N GLY A 140 -20.71 -17.10 15.02
CA GLY A 140 -20.07 -18.12 15.86
C GLY A 140 -18.82 -18.75 15.22
N SER A 141 -18.26 -19.78 15.85
CA SER A 141 -17.02 -20.41 15.38
C SER A 141 -17.20 -21.14 14.04
N SER A 142 -18.31 -21.87 13.88
CA SER A 142 -18.62 -22.62 12.66
C SER A 142 -18.80 -21.71 11.44
N GLY A 143 -19.57 -20.62 11.58
CA GLY A 143 -19.80 -19.68 10.48
C GLY A 143 -18.54 -18.91 10.06
N ARG A 144 -17.62 -18.65 11.01
CA ARG A 144 -16.34 -17.98 10.74
C ARG A 144 -15.29 -18.91 10.12
N ALA A 145 -15.39 -20.23 10.35
CA ALA A 145 -14.40 -21.21 9.88
C ALA A 145 -14.19 -21.14 8.36
N LYS A 146 -15.27 -20.99 7.58
CA LYS A 146 -15.17 -20.86 6.10
C LYS A 146 -14.37 -19.64 5.65
N TYR A 147 -14.49 -18.51 6.35
CA TYR A 147 -13.73 -17.30 6.03
C TYR A 147 -12.28 -17.42 6.49
N ASN A 148 -12.04 -18.03 7.65
CA ASN A 148 -10.69 -18.29 8.15
C ASN A 148 -9.92 -19.23 7.20
N ALA A 149 -10.53 -20.34 6.79
CA ALA A 149 -9.91 -21.28 5.84
C ALA A 149 -9.62 -20.65 4.48
N ALA A 150 -10.56 -19.85 3.94
CA ALA A 150 -10.35 -19.16 2.68
C ALA A 150 -9.28 -18.05 2.78
N ALA A 151 -9.27 -17.30 3.89
CA ALA A 151 -8.25 -16.30 4.16
C ALA A 151 -6.86 -16.94 4.30
N GLU A 152 -6.77 -18.11 4.94
CA GLU A 152 -5.54 -18.85 5.12
C GLU A 152 -4.92 -19.24 3.77
N ARG A 153 -5.72 -19.78 2.85
CA ARG A 153 -5.25 -20.12 1.50
C ARG A 153 -4.67 -18.90 0.76
N ILE A 154 -5.37 -17.77 0.84
CA ILE A 154 -4.90 -16.50 0.25
C ILE A 154 -3.60 -16.05 0.90
N ARG A 155 -3.55 -16.11 2.23
CA ARG A 155 -2.41 -15.66 3.05
C ARG A 155 -1.16 -16.48 2.76
N THR A 156 -1.25 -17.80 2.74
CA THR A 156 -0.11 -18.70 2.50
C THR A 156 0.51 -18.47 1.12
N THR A 157 -0.31 -18.36 0.07
CA THR A 157 0.17 -18.05 -1.28
C THR A 157 0.82 -16.66 -1.35
N ALA A 158 0.21 -15.66 -0.71
CA ALA A 158 0.73 -14.30 -0.71
C ALA A 158 2.00 -14.12 0.13
N ILE A 159 2.17 -14.88 1.22
CA ILE A 159 3.40 -14.89 2.03
C ILE A 159 4.59 -15.33 1.19
N GLN A 160 4.46 -16.42 0.42
CA GLN A 160 5.54 -16.87 -0.46
C GLN A 160 5.95 -15.80 -1.49
N GLN A 161 4.96 -15.13 -2.09
CA GLN A 161 5.22 -14.04 -3.04
C GLN A 161 5.87 -12.84 -2.34
N ARG A 162 5.39 -12.47 -1.15
CA ARG A 162 5.95 -11.39 -0.34
C ARG A 162 7.40 -11.67 -0.01
N ASP A 163 7.73 -12.89 0.42
CA ASP A 163 9.07 -13.25 0.87
C ASP A 163 10.05 -13.27 -0.31
N ARG A 164 9.63 -13.75 -1.49
CA ARG A 164 10.40 -13.60 -2.73
C ARG A 164 10.65 -12.14 -3.08
N MET A 165 9.65 -11.27 -2.92
CA MET A 165 9.82 -9.82 -3.13
C MET A 165 10.82 -9.23 -2.12
N ILE A 166 10.73 -9.59 -0.85
CA ILE A 166 11.66 -9.11 0.19
C ILE A 166 13.09 -9.57 -0.13
N ALA A 167 13.29 -10.86 -0.41
CA ALA A 167 14.61 -11.43 -0.72
C ALA A 167 15.29 -10.73 -1.90
N LYS A 168 14.55 -10.46 -2.99
CA LYS A 168 15.07 -9.75 -4.16
C LYS A 168 15.65 -8.36 -3.86
N TYR A 169 15.18 -7.73 -2.80
CA TYR A 169 15.44 -6.32 -2.50
C TYR A 169 16.17 -6.08 -1.18
N SER A 170 16.48 -7.13 -0.41
CA SER A 170 17.17 -7.02 0.88
C SER A 170 18.66 -7.37 0.83
N ALA A 171 19.16 -7.74 -0.36
CA ALA A 171 20.59 -7.87 -0.66
C ALA A 171 21.16 -6.50 -1.05
#